data_AF-Q3SA37-F1
#
_entry.id   AF-Q3SA37-F1
#
_cell.length_a   1.000
_cell.length_b   1.000
_cell.length_c   1.000
_cell.angle_alpha   90.00
_cell.angle_beta   90.00
_cell.angle_gamma   90.00
#
_symmetry.space_group_name_H-M   'P 1'
#
loop_
_entity.id
_entity.type
_entity.pdbx_description
1 polymer ?
#
loop_
_entity_poly.entity_id
_entity_poly.type
_entity_poly.pdbx_seq_one_letter_code
_entity_poly.pdbx_strand_id
1 'polypeptide(L)'
;ERRVEKPLPTYVPRDEQFEESKQDTFSAMRLKGVLHNLIPSLKASISANNHEFKGFSEIDNLYSEGVLLKIGLQEELLKKLPLPKVVSNNRGIIKYDTPKILSKDRFAWLRDDEFGRQAIAGINPVSIERLKAFPPVSNLDPKIYGHQESAIKEEHIVGYLNGMTVQQALEKNKLFILDHHDAYLPFLDRINALDGRKAYATRTIFFLTPLGTLKPIAIELSLPPSGPSSRSKRVVTPAVDATTNWTWQLAKAHVCSNDAGCTTCYHWLRTMRAWNHYT
;
A
#
# COMPACT_ATOMS: atom_id res chain seq x y z
N GLU A 1 6.89 -24.65 -15.98
CA GLU A 1 7.57 -23.57 -15.23
C GLU A 1 9.04 -23.53 -15.60
N ARG A 2 9.56 -22.39 -16.07
CA ARG A 2 11.00 -22.18 -16.21
C ARG A 2 11.57 -21.94 -14.81
N ARG A 3 12.44 -22.84 -14.33
CA ARG A 3 13.20 -22.63 -13.09
C ARG A 3 13.90 -21.27 -13.21
N VAL A 4 13.73 -20.41 -12.22
CA VAL A 4 14.45 -19.13 -12.12
C VAL A 4 15.92 -19.46 -11.90
N GLU A 5 16.69 -19.58 -12.99
CA GLU A 5 18.14 -19.59 -12.91
C GLU A 5 18.60 -18.30 -12.25
N LYS A 6 19.62 -18.39 -11.38
CA LYS A 6 20.19 -17.19 -10.75
C LYS A 6 20.62 -16.25 -11.89
N PRO A 7 20.16 -14.99 -11.92
CA PRO A 7 20.68 -14.04 -12.90
C PRO A 7 22.19 -13.96 -12.72
N LEU A 8 22.92 -14.02 -13.84
CA LEU A 8 24.35 -13.77 -13.86
C LEU A 8 24.64 -12.43 -13.16
N PRO A 9 25.72 -12.32 -12.38
CA PRO A 9 26.03 -11.09 -11.68
C PRO A 9 26.17 -9.95 -12.70
N THR A 10 25.35 -8.91 -12.54
CA THR A 10 25.47 -7.68 -13.33
C THR A 10 26.84 -7.08 -13.05
N TYR A 11 27.60 -6.77 -14.10
CA TYR A 11 28.90 -6.13 -13.94
C TYR A 11 28.76 -4.78 -13.25
N VAL A 12 29.58 -4.55 -12.24
CA VAL A 12 29.83 -3.26 -11.61
C VAL A 12 31.35 -3.11 -11.39
N PRO A 13 31.91 -1.89 -11.49
CA PRO A 13 33.32 -1.64 -11.19
C PRO A 13 33.73 -2.22 -9.83
N ARG A 14 34.99 -2.66 -9.70
CA ARG A 14 35.45 -3.39 -8.51
C ARG A 14 35.26 -2.60 -7.21
N ASP A 15 35.49 -1.29 -7.26
CA ASP A 15 35.39 -0.41 -6.09
C ASP A 15 33.92 -0.14 -5.68
N GLU A 16 32.97 -0.39 -6.59
CA GLU A 16 31.51 -0.29 -6.35
C GLU A 16 30.87 -1.63 -5.97
N GLN A 17 31.66 -2.71 -5.96
CA GLN A 17 31.16 -4.02 -5.52
C GLN A 17 30.90 -4.00 -4.01
N PHE A 18 29.85 -4.70 -3.60
CA PHE A 18 29.63 -4.92 -2.18
C PHE A 18 30.84 -5.61 -1.56
N GLU A 19 31.28 -5.04 -0.43
CA GLU A 19 32.18 -5.70 0.49
C GLU A 19 31.58 -7.04 0.95
N GLU A 20 32.43 -8.01 1.28
CA GLU A 20 32.04 -9.39 1.63
C GLU A 20 30.93 -9.42 2.71
N SER A 21 31.07 -8.61 3.76
CA SER A 21 30.08 -8.50 4.84
C SER A 21 28.69 -8.04 4.36
N LYS A 22 28.63 -7.08 3.41
CA LYS A 22 27.40 -6.60 2.78
C LYS A 22 26.82 -7.64 1.82
N GLN A 23 27.68 -8.34 1.08
CA GLN A 23 27.28 -9.39 0.15
C GLN A 23 26.69 -10.60 0.87
N ASP A 24 27.27 -10.99 2.00
CA ASP A 24 26.76 -12.06 2.87
C ASP A 24 25.41 -11.68 3.48
N THR A 25 25.31 -10.46 3.99
CA THR A 25 24.05 -9.92 4.53
C THR A 25 22.97 -9.89 3.46
N PHE A 26 23.27 -9.41 2.26
CA PHE A 26 22.35 -9.40 1.12
C PHE A 26 21.92 -10.81 0.73
N SER A 27 22.85 -11.76 0.69
CA SER A 27 22.56 -13.16 0.35
C SER A 27 21.64 -13.82 1.38
N ALA A 28 21.91 -13.60 2.67
CA ALA A 28 21.06 -14.07 3.77
C ALA A 28 19.67 -13.43 3.72
N MET A 29 19.58 -12.11 3.51
CA MET A 29 18.31 -11.40 3.37
C MET A 29 17.52 -11.83 2.14
N ARG A 30 18.17 -12.02 1.00
CA ARG A 30 17.54 -12.52 -0.23
C ARG A 30 16.92 -13.88 -0.02
N LEU A 31 17.64 -14.79 0.63
CA LEU A 31 17.09 -16.09 0.99
C LEU A 31 15.90 -15.95 1.95
N LYS A 32 16.04 -15.15 3.02
CA LYS A 32 14.93 -14.88 3.95
C LYS A 32 13.70 -14.38 3.17
N GLY A 33 13.89 -13.49 2.21
CA GLY A 33 12.84 -13.00 1.29
C GLY A 33 12.23 -14.09 0.41
N VAL A 34 13.04 -14.97 -0.19
CA VAL A 34 12.54 -16.12 -0.97
C VAL A 34 11.68 -17.03 -0.10
N LEU A 35 12.15 -17.36 1.11
CA LEU A 35 11.41 -18.21 2.04
C LEU A 35 10.08 -17.57 2.46
N HIS A 36 10.09 -16.27 2.70
CA HIS A 36 8.89 -15.49 2.99
C HIS A 36 7.91 -15.47 1.80
N ASN A 37 8.38 -15.36 0.57
CA ASN A 37 7.52 -15.39 -0.62
C ASN A 37 6.91 -16.76 -0.91
N LEU A 38 7.49 -17.84 -0.39
CA LEU A 38 6.96 -19.20 -0.53
C LEU A 38 5.82 -19.50 0.46
N ILE A 39 5.60 -18.67 1.47
CA ILE A 39 4.59 -18.89 2.51
C ILE A 39 3.18 -19.13 1.94
N PRO A 40 2.67 -18.32 0.98
CA PRO A 40 1.36 -18.55 0.40
C PRO A 40 1.29 -19.89 -0.35
N SER A 41 2.33 -20.25 -1.10
CA SER A 41 2.43 -21.52 -1.82
C SER A 41 2.49 -22.71 -0.86
N LEU A 42 3.20 -22.58 0.25
CA LEU A 42 3.25 -23.59 1.31
C LEU A 42 1.87 -23.78 1.95
N LYS A 43 1.15 -22.68 2.25
CA LYS A 43 -0.24 -22.72 2.75
C LYS A 43 -1.17 -23.43 1.76
N ALA A 44 -1.03 -23.13 0.47
CA ALA A 44 -1.82 -23.73 -0.61
C ALA A 44 -1.55 -25.23 -0.81
N SER A 45 -0.30 -25.68 -0.65
CA SER A 45 0.07 -27.09 -0.82
C SER A 45 -0.46 -28.03 0.28
N ILE A 46 -0.80 -27.50 1.45
CA ILE A 46 -1.18 -28.29 2.63
C ILE A 46 -2.69 -28.22 2.91
N SER A 47 -3.37 -27.15 2.49
CA SER A 47 -4.82 -27.04 2.61
C SER A 47 -5.47 -26.90 1.25
N ALA A 48 -6.07 -27.99 0.76
CA ALA A 48 -6.82 -28.03 -0.50
C ALA A 48 -7.99 -27.03 -0.57
N ASN A 49 -8.40 -26.45 0.58
CA ASN A 49 -9.57 -25.57 0.70
C ASN A 49 -9.31 -24.20 1.40
N ASN A 50 -8.08 -23.83 1.80
CA ASN A 50 -7.80 -22.55 2.51
C ASN A 50 -6.62 -21.76 1.91
N HIS A 51 -6.84 -21.12 0.75
CA HIS A 51 -5.83 -20.25 0.14
C HIS A 51 -5.81 -18.82 0.71
N GLU A 52 -6.85 -18.41 1.44
CA GLU A 52 -7.05 -17.03 1.90
C GLU A 52 -6.81 -16.88 3.41
N PHE A 53 -6.54 -15.66 3.86
CA PHE A 53 -6.53 -15.32 5.29
C PHE A 53 -7.96 -15.19 5.80
N LYS A 54 -8.34 -15.95 6.83
CA LYS A 54 -9.71 -15.90 7.37
C LYS A 54 -9.97 -14.73 8.32
N GLY A 55 -8.91 -14.05 8.76
CA GLY A 55 -9.01 -12.90 9.65
C GLY A 55 -7.65 -12.30 9.98
N PHE A 56 -7.68 -11.12 10.61
CA PHE A 56 -6.47 -10.38 10.98
C PHE A 56 -5.56 -11.15 11.96
N SER A 57 -6.11 -12.06 12.77
CA SER A 57 -5.30 -12.90 13.66
C SER A 57 -4.35 -13.84 12.90
N GLU A 58 -4.73 -14.32 11.71
CA GLU A 58 -3.82 -15.13 10.88
C GLU A 58 -2.65 -14.30 10.34
N ILE A 59 -2.87 -13.01 10.08
CA ILE A 59 -1.83 -12.07 9.68
C ILE A 59 -0.91 -11.77 10.86
N ASP A 60 -1.47 -11.52 12.05
CA ASP A 60 -0.70 -11.29 13.28
C ASP A 60 0.22 -12.48 13.61
N ASN A 61 -0.25 -13.71 13.35
CA ASN A 61 0.53 -14.93 13.61
C ASN A 61 1.83 -15.00 12.79
N LEU A 62 1.91 -14.31 11.65
CA LEU A 62 3.14 -14.20 10.87
C LEU A 62 4.28 -13.52 11.67
N TYR A 63 3.91 -12.64 12.61
CA TYR A 63 4.83 -11.85 13.43
C TYR A 63 4.97 -12.34 14.87
N SER A 64 4.02 -13.10 15.42
CA SER A 64 4.08 -13.58 16.81
C SER A 64 4.65 -15.01 16.92
N GLU A 65 4.07 -15.93 16.16
CA GLU A 65 4.33 -17.38 16.23
C GLU A 65 5.20 -17.87 15.07
N GLY A 66 5.16 -17.17 13.93
CA GLY A 66 5.84 -17.58 12.72
C GLY A 66 5.08 -18.68 11.96
N VAL A 67 5.48 -18.88 10.70
CA VAL A 67 4.65 -19.58 9.71
C VAL A 67 4.64 -21.10 9.89
N LEU A 68 5.77 -21.65 10.33
CA LEU A 68 6.04 -23.08 10.31
C LEU A 68 5.33 -23.86 11.43
N LEU A 69 5.08 -23.23 12.58
CA LEU A 69 4.42 -23.88 13.73
C LEU A 69 2.93 -24.18 13.51
N LYS A 70 2.24 -23.40 12.66
CA LYS A 70 0.80 -23.58 12.38
C LYS A 70 0.49 -24.25 11.05
N ILE A 71 1.37 -24.13 10.04
CA ILE A 71 1.10 -24.67 8.70
C ILE A 71 1.31 -26.19 8.63
N GLY A 72 1.79 -26.85 9.70
CA GLY A 72 1.91 -28.32 9.72
C GLY A 72 2.94 -28.83 8.70
N LEU A 73 3.91 -27.98 8.33
CA LEU A 73 5.04 -28.37 7.50
C LEU A 73 5.85 -29.40 8.28
N GLN A 74 5.67 -30.67 7.93
CA GLN A 74 6.52 -31.75 8.40
C GLN A 74 7.99 -31.39 8.12
N GLU A 75 8.87 -31.66 9.09
CA GLU A 75 10.31 -31.41 9.00
C GLU A 75 10.94 -31.95 7.70
N GLU A 76 10.33 -32.95 7.07
CA GLU A 76 10.76 -33.53 5.80
C GLU A 76 10.69 -32.58 4.59
N LEU A 77 9.74 -31.63 4.53
CA LEU A 77 9.66 -30.66 3.44
C LEU A 77 10.68 -29.54 3.60
N LEU A 78 10.98 -29.16 4.85
CA LEU A 78 12.07 -28.23 5.16
C LEU A 78 13.45 -28.79 4.81
N LYS A 79 13.67 -30.11 5.00
CA LYS A 79 14.91 -30.79 4.60
C LYS A 79 15.13 -30.84 3.09
N LYS A 80 14.06 -30.75 2.29
CA LYS A 80 14.13 -30.71 0.81
C LYS A 80 14.37 -29.32 0.24
N LEU A 81 14.15 -28.27 1.04
CA LEU A 81 14.47 -26.90 0.65
C LEU A 81 15.99 -26.66 0.86
N PRO A 82 16.69 -26.05 -0.11
CA PRO A 82 18.10 -25.70 0.02
C PRO A 82 18.24 -24.51 0.98
N LEU A 83 18.08 -24.79 2.27
CA LEU A 83 18.24 -23.83 3.36
C LEU A 83 19.71 -23.84 3.81
N PRO A 84 20.37 -22.68 3.97
CA PRO A 84 21.66 -22.60 4.64
C PRO A 84 21.51 -23.05 6.09
N LYS A 85 22.59 -23.62 6.61
CA LYS A 85 22.69 -24.19 7.96
C LYS A 85 22.23 -23.26 9.09
N VAL A 86 22.27 -21.94 8.87
CA VAL A 86 21.81 -20.91 9.82
C VAL A 86 20.29 -20.98 10.07
N VAL A 87 19.50 -21.33 9.04
CA VAL A 87 18.03 -21.48 9.17
C VAL A 87 17.67 -22.81 9.84
N SER A 88 18.52 -23.84 9.67
CA SER A 88 18.35 -25.17 10.25
C SER A 88 18.44 -25.17 11.78
N ASN A 89 19.32 -24.34 12.34
CA ASN A 89 19.55 -24.29 13.79
C ASN A 89 18.46 -23.52 14.56
N ASN A 90 17.74 -22.61 13.90
CA ASN A 90 16.59 -21.89 14.47
C ASN A 90 15.27 -22.65 14.24
N ARG A 91 15.18 -23.86 14.82
CA ARG A 91 13.97 -24.70 15.04
C ARG A 91 12.74 -24.35 14.20
N GLY A 92 12.87 -24.34 12.87
CA GLY A 92 11.75 -24.18 11.96
C GLY A 92 10.78 -23.05 12.32
N ILE A 93 11.23 -21.84 12.64
CA ILE A 93 10.34 -20.67 12.80
C ILE A 93 10.78 -19.59 11.81
N ILE A 94 10.11 -19.53 10.65
CA ILE A 94 10.17 -18.36 9.77
C ILE A 94 9.17 -17.34 10.34
N LYS A 95 9.69 -16.43 11.17
CA LYS A 95 8.94 -15.36 11.82
C LYS A 95 9.37 -14.02 11.24
N TYR A 96 8.40 -13.18 10.91
CA TYR A 96 8.67 -11.80 10.52
C TYR A 96 8.94 -10.95 11.76
N ASP A 97 9.78 -9.94 11.59
CA ASP A 97 9.98 -8.93 12.62
C ASP A 97 8.69 -8.12 12.79
N THR A 98 8.23 -7.94 14.03
CA THR A 98 6.99 -7.23 14.32
C THR A 98 7.11 -5.76 13.87
N PRO A 99 6.23 -5.28 12.98
CA PRO A 99 6.22 -3.88 12.55
C PRO A 99 6.09 -2.93 13.74
N LYS A 100 6.86 -1.83 13.74
CA LYS A 100 6.85 -0.85 14.85
C LYS A 100 5.45 -0.33 15.17
N ILE A 101 4.60 -0.13 14.17
CA ILE A 101 3.21 0.29 14.33
C ILE A 101 2.37 -0.68 15.17
N LEU A 102 2.64 -1.98 15.09
CA LEU A 102 1.90 -3.02 15.82
C LEU A 102 2.48 -3.28 17.23
N SER A 103 3.64 -2.71 17.55
CA SER A 103 4.37 -3.03 18.79
C SER A 103 3.66 -2.58 20.07
N LYS A 104 2.90 -1.49 20.01
CA LYS A 104 2.16 -0.93 21.15
C LYS A 104 0.66 -1.16 21.05
N ASP A 105 0.09 -0.99 19.85
CA ASP A 105 -1.33 -1.13 19.59
C ASP A 105 -1.52 -1.88 18.25
N ARG A 106 -2.09 -3.09 18.32
CA ARG A 106 -2.28 -3.97 17.16
C ARG A 106 -3.30 -3.45 16.16
N PHE A 107 -4.20 -2.56 16.59
CA PHE A 107 -5.27 -2.02 15.77
C PHE A 107 -5.03 -0.55 15.38
N ALA A 108 -3.87 0.03 15.74
CA ALA A 108 -3.53 1.41 15.42
C ALA A 108 -3.67 1.73 13.93
N TRP A 109 -3.28 0.79 13.06
CA TRP A 109 -3.32 0.95 11.60
C TRP A 109 -4.73 1.07 11.01
N LEU A 110 -5.78 0.64 11.73
CA LEU A 110 -7.18 0.80 11.29
C LEU A 110 -7.74 2.20 11.57
N ARG A 111 -7.08 2.98 12.42
CA ARG A 111 -7.58 4.27 12.88
C ARG A 111 -7.31 5.37 11.87
N ASP A 112 -8.24 6.32 11.79
CA ASP A 112 -8.14 7.43 10.85
C ASP A 112 -7.04 8.42 11.20
N ASP A 113 -6.72 8.59 12.49
CA ASP A 113 -5.61 9.44 12.92
C ASP A 113 -4.25 8.88 12.49
N GLU A 114 -4.06 7.56 12.55
CA GLU A 114 -2.83 6.94 12.07
C GLU A 114 -2.74 6.97 10.54
N PHE A 115 -3.85 6.75 9.83
CA PHE A 115 -3.92 6.91 8.38
C PHE A 115 -3.55 8.34 7.96
N GLY A 116 -4.10 9.36 8.62
CA GLY A 116 -3.74 10.76 8.37
C GLY A 116 -2.30 11.10 8.76
N ARG A 117 -1.79 10.57 9.87
CA ARG A 117 -0.41 10.77 10.32
C ARG A 117 0.59 10.17 9.33
N GLN A 118 0.31 9.01 8.76
CA GLN A 118 1.20 8.37 7.78
C GLN A 118 1.36 9.16 6.49
N ALA A 119 0.39 9.99 6.10
CA ALA A 119 0.51 10.85 4.93
C ALA A 119 1.62 11.92 5.08
N ILE A 120 2.01 12.28 6.31
CA ILE A 120 3.07 13.27 6.60
C ILE A 120 4.29 12.70 7.33
N ALA A 121 4.17 11.54 7.96
CA ALA A 121 5.21 10.94 8.80
C ALA A 121 5.23 9.40 8.69
N GLY A 122 4.77 8.88 7.55
CA GLY A 122 4.83 7.47 7.18
C GLY A 122 5.96 7.21 6.18
N ILE A 123 5.77 6.19 5.33
CA ILE A 123 6.76 5.78 4.32
C ILE A 123 6.82 6.80 3.18
N ASN A 124 5.69 7.41 2.82
CA ASN A 124 5.58 8.39 1.73
C ASN A 124 5.09 9.77 2.21
N PRO A 125 5.93 10.53 2.93
CA PRO A 125 5.55 11.84 3.44
C PRO A 125 5.61 12.97 2.39
N VAL A 126 5.87 12.65 1.12
CA VAL A 126 6.19 13.64 0.06
C VAL A 126 5.08 13.83 -0.97
N SER A 127 4.01 13.02 -0.90
CA SER A 127 2.93 13.05 -1.90
C SER A 127 1.71 13.87 -1.47
N ILE A 128 1.61 14.22 -0.19
CA ILE A 128 0.51 15.06 0.30
C ILE A 128 0.73 16.51 -0.11
N GLU A 129 -0.34 17.14 -0.59
CA GLU A 129 -0.33 18.54 -1.04
C GLU A 129 -1.43 19.35 -0.37
N ARG A 130 -1.27 20.68 -0.35
CA ARG A 130 -2.35 21.58 0.05
C ARG A 130 -3.41 21.61 -1.06
N LEU A 131 -4.68 21.47 -0.69
CA LEU A 131 -5.77 21.59 -1.65
C LEU A 131 -5.94 23.06 -2.06
N LYS A 132 -5.75 23.35 -3.35
CA LYS A 132 -5.78 24.74 -3.88
C LYS A 132 -7.17 25.21 -4.30
N ALA A 133 -7.98 24.29 -4.82
CA ALA A 133 -9.33 24.55 -5.31
C ALA A 133 -10.24 23.38 -4.95
N PHE A 134 -11.52 23.66 -4.77
CA PHE A 134 -12.54 22.65 -4.51
C PHE A 134 -13.71 22.84 -5.48
N PRO A 135 -14.22 21.76 -6.12
CA PRO A 135 -13.71 20.38 -6.04
C PRO A 135 -12.32 20.23 -6.69
N PRO A 136 -11.54 19.17 -6.35
CA PRO A 136 -10.29 18.88 -7.05
C PRO A 136 -10.54 18.65 -8.55
N VAL A 137 -9.60 19.07 -9.39
CA VAL A 137 -9.69 18.98 -10.85
C VAL A 137 -8.55 18.14 -11.41
N SER A 138 -8.89 17.20 -12.29
CA SER A 138 -7.94 16.37 -13.05
C SER A 138 -7.26 17.17 -14.16
N ASN A 139 -5.96 16.95 -14.37
CA ASN A 139 -5.20 17.52 -15.49
C ASN A 139 -5.21 16.62 -16.75
N LEU A 140 -5.77 15.41 -16.66
CA LEU A 140 -5.89 14.48 -17.79
C LEU A 140 -6.80 15.00 -18.91
N ASP A 141 -6.53 14.61 -20.16
CA ASP A 141 -7.29 15.05 -21.34
C ASP A 141 -8.78 14.65 -21.24
N PRO A 142 -9.71 15.63 -21.23
CA PRO A 142 -11.14 15.37 -21.10
C PRO A 142 -11.71 14.58 -22.28
N LYS A 143 -11.08 14.63 -23.46
CA LYS A 143 -11.52 13.87 -24.63
C LYS A 143 -11.29 12.37 -24.47
N ILE A 144 -10.28 11.98 -23.67
CA ILE A 144 -9.91 10.59 -23.44
C ILE A 144 -10.57 10.08 -22.16
N TYR A 145 -10.55 10.87 -21.09
CA TYR A 145 -10.95 10.42 -19.75
C TYR A 145 -12.27 11.01 -19.24
N GLY A 146 -12.96 11.81 -20.07
CA GLY A 146 -14.26 12.39 -19.74
C GLY A 146 -14.17 13.58 -18.78
N HIS A 147 -15.19 13.76 -17.94
CA HIS A 147 -15.27 14.91 -17.04
C HIS A 147 -14.12 14.95 -16.02
N GLN A 148 -13.39 16.08 -16.02
CA GLN A 148 -12.21 16.30 -15.17
C GLN A 148 -12.55 16.59 -13.70
N GLU A 149 -13.76 17.07 -13.42
CA GLU A 149 -14.17 17.44 -12.07
C GLU A 149 -14.29 16.20 -11.17
N SER A 150 -13.82 16.32 -9.93
CA SER A 150 -14.02 15.31 -8.90
C SER A 150 -15.50 15.13 -8.58
N ALA A 151 -15.89 13.91 -8.23
CA ALA A 151 -17.22 13.61 -7.70
C ALA A 151 -17.41 14.08 -6.24
N ILE A 152 -16.35 14.56 -5.58
CA ILE A 152 -16.44 15.07 -4.21
C ILE A 152 -17.16 16.43 -4.21
N LYS A 153 -18.33 16.45 -3.58
CA LYS A 153 -19.14 17.65 -3.37
C LYS A 153 -19.01 18.20 -1.95
N GLU A 154 -19.41 19.45 -1.76
CA GLU A 154 -19.36 20.13 -0.45
C GLU A 154 -20.15 19.36 0.63
N GLU A 155 -21.30 18.78 0.25
CA GLU A 155 -22.16 17.98 1.13
C GLU A 155 -21.44 16.78 1.76
N HIS A 156 -20.41 16.23 1.09
CA HIS A 156 -19.62 15.12 1.62
C HIS A 156 -18.65 15.54 2.73
N ILE A 157 -18.19 16.79 2.73
CA ILE A 157 -17.08 17.22 3.59
C ILE A 157 -17.50 18.22 4.68
N VAL A 158 -18.56 19.00 4.46
CA VAL A 158 -18.95 20.11 5.35
C VAL A 158 -19.13 19.69 6.81
N GLY A 159 -19.66 18.49 7.06
CA GLY A 159 -19.86 17.94 8.41
C GLY A 159 -18.56 17.69 9.18
N TYR A 160 -17.41 17.65 8.50
CA TYR A 160 -16.11 17.36 9.11
C TYR A 160 -15.22 18.60 9.29
N LEU A 161 -15.68 19.78 8.90
CA LEU A 161 -14.88 21.02 8.90
C LEU A 161 -15.00 21.83 10.21
N ASN A 162 -15.50 21.23 11.30
CA ASN A 162 -15.69 21.88 12.59
C ASN A 162 -16.48 23.21 12.49
N GLY A 163 -17.55 23.21 11.70
CA GLY A 163 -18.43 24.38 11.51
C GLY A 163 -17.92 25.43 10.50
N MET A 164 -16.76 25.22 9.87
CA MET A 164 -16.29 26.07 8.76
C MET A 164 -16.95 25.69 7.44
N THR A 165 -17.09 26.67 6.54
CA THR A 165 -17.42 26.40 5.14
C THR A 165 -16.20 25.87 4.39
N VAL A 166 -16.42 25.24 3.23
CA VAL A 166 -15.32 24.75 2.38
C VAL A 166 -14.38 25.89 1.97
N GLN A 167 -14.93 27.05 1.60
CA GLN A 167 -14.13 28.23 1.23
C GLN A 167 -13.29 28.74 2.40
N GLN A 168 -13.86 28.85 3.60
CA GLN A 168 -13.10 29.24 4.79
C GLN A 168 -11.96 28.26 5.10
N ALA A 169 -12.20 26.95 4.90
CA ALA A 169 -11.19 25.93 5.12
C ALA A 169 -10.05 26.01 4.08
N LEU A 170 -10.36 26.37 2.82
CA LEU A 170 -9.37 26.64 1.78
C LEU A 170 -8.53 27.89 2.10
N GLU A 171 -9.19 29.00 2.42
CA GLU A 171 -8.53 30.28 2.77
C GLU A 171 -7.60 30.14 3.98
N LYS A 172 -8.03 29.37 4.99
CA LYS A 172 -7.22 29.09 6.19
C LYS A 172 -6.18 27.98 5.99
N ASN A 173 -6.01 27.47 4.77
CA ASN A 173 -5.08 26.40 4.42
C ASN A 173 -5.27 25.14 5.29
N LYS A 174 -6.53 24.76 5.55
CA LYS A 174 -6.90 23.61 6.39
C LYS A 174 -7.21 22.35 5.60
N LEU A 175 -7.30 22.43 4.27
CA LEU A 175 -7.56 21.27 3.41
C LEU A 175 -6.30 20.81 2.70
N PHE A 176 -6.07 19.50 2.75
CA PHE A 176 -4.96 18.82 2.11
C PHE A 176 -5.48 17.67 1.27
N ILE A 177 -4.71 17.25 0.28
CA ILE A 177 -5.08 16.19 -0.65
C ILE A 177 -3.91 15.23 -0.87
N LEU A 178 -4.21 13.95 -0.92
CA LEU A 178 -3.36 12.92 -1.51
C LEU A 178 -4.01 12.50 -2.82
N ASP A 179 -3.45 12.96 -3.94
CA ASP A 179 -4.03 12.79 -5.27
C ASP A 179 -3.23 11.77 -6.09
N HIS A 180 -3.74 10.53 -6.14
CA HIS A 180 -3.21 9.46 -6.98
C HIS A 180 -4.07 9.26 -8.24
N HIS A 181 -5.04 10.13 -8.52
CA HIS A 181 -5.98 9.94 -9.60
C HIS A 181 -5.30 9.98 -10.97
N ASP A 182 -4.60 11.09 -11.26
CA ASP A 182 -4.00 11.30 -12.58
C ASP A 182 -2.84 10.33 -12.83
N ALA A 183 -2.18 9.88 -11.77
CA ALA A 183 -1.10 8.89 -11.84
C ALA A 183 -1.61 7.49 -12.20
N TYR A 184 -2.80 7.09 -11.72
CA TYR A 184 -3.32 5.74 -11.90
C TYR A 184 -4.34 5.60 -13.01
N LEU A 185 -5.22 6.59 -13.22
CA LEU A 185 -6.34 6.50 -14.17
C LEU A 185 -5.92 6.00 -15.56
N PRO A 186 -4.78 6.45 -16.16
CA PRO A 186 -4.33 5.97 -17.47
C PRO A 186 -4.00 4.47 -17.55
N PHE A 187 -3.75 3.81 -16.41
CA PHE A 187 -3.31 2.42 -16.34
C PHE A 187 -4.41 1.46 -15.85
N LEU A 188 -5.53 1.98 -15.37
CA LEU A 188 -6.55 1.17 -14.70
C LEU A 188 -7.17 0.10 -15.59
N ASP A 189 -7.43 0.37 -16.86
CA ASP A 189 -7.98 -0.65 -17.77
C ASP A 189 -7.05 -1.85 -17.88
N ARG A 190 -5.74 -1.59 -18.02
CA ARG A 190 -4.72 -2.64 -18.10
C ARG A 190 -4.57 -3.38 -16.78
N ILE A 191 -4.63 -2.68 -15.65
CA ILE A 191 -4.53 -3.29 -14.31
C ILE A 191 -5.75 -4.16 -14.04
N ASN A 192 -6.95 -3.66 -14.35
CA ASN A 192 -8.22 -4.31 -14.07
C ASN A 192 -8.54 -5.46 -15.03
N ALA A 193 -7.90 -5.49 -16.22
CA ALA A 193 -7.96 -6.62 -17.14
C ALA A 193 -7.13 -7.83 -16.66
N LEU A 194 -6.21 -7.66 -15.72
CA LEU A 194 -5.43 -8.77 -15.15
C LEU A 194 -6.30 -9.59 -14.18
N ASP A 195 -6.15 -10.91 -14.25
CA ASP A 195 -6.88 -11.82 -13.38
C ASP A 195 -6.51 -11.61 -11.89
N GLY A 196 -7.52 -11.69 -11.02
CA GLY A 196 -7.38 -11.46 -9.58
C GLY A 196 -6.98 -10.04 -9.15
N ARG A 197 -6.92 -9.05 -10.05
CA ARG A 197 -6.51 -7.68 -9.73
C ARG A 197 -7.61 -6.68 -10.04
N LYS A 198 -7.85 -5.77 -9.10
CA LYS A 198 -8.77 -4.64 -9.24
C LYS A 198 -8.21 -3.43 -8.48
N ALA A 199 -8.24 -2.27 -9.13
CA ALA A 199 -7.73 -1.02 -8.60
C ALA A 199 -8.65 0.15 -8.99
N TYR A 200 -8.53 1.22 -8.20
CA TYR A 200 -9.15 2.52 -8.46
C TYR A 200 -8.07 3.59 -8.53
N ALA A 201 -8.39 4.68 -9.21
CA ALA A 201 -7.69 5.95 -9.11
C ALA A 201 -8.24 6.66 -7.88
N THR A 202 -7.39 7.05 -6.94
CA THR A 202 -7.85 7.53 -5.63
C THR A 202 -7.51 8.99 -5.40
N ARG A 203 -8.45 9.75 -4.83
CA ARG A 203 -8.19 11.06 -4.22
C ARG A 203 -8.63 11.03 -2.77
N THR A 204 -7.79 11.46 -1.86
CA THR A 204 -8.13 11.55 -0.44
C THR A 204 -8.01 12.97 0.05
N ILE A 205 -9.09 13.51 0.62
CA ILE A 205 -9.07 14.83 1.25
C ILE A 205 -8.86 14.66 2.75
N PHE A 206 -7.95 15.47 3.29
CA PHE A 206 -7.69 15.59 4.72
C PHE A 206 -8.02 16.99 5.21
N PHE A 207 -8.47 17.06 6.45
CA PHE A 207 -8.69 18.29 7.18
C PHE A 207 -7.71 18.41 8.34
N LEU A 208 -7.04 19.56 8.45
CA LEU A 208 -6.16 19.88 9.57
C LEU A 208 -7.00 20.34 10.76
N THR A 209 -7.07 19.47 11.77
CA THR A 209 -7.84 19.73 12.98
C THR A 209 -7.20 20.85 13.82
N PRO A 210 -7.97 21.48 14.72
CA PRO A 210 -7.41 22.44 15.69
C PRO A 210 -6.33 21.84 16.60
N LEU A 211 -6.33 20.51 16.79
CA LEU A 211 -5.34 19.78 17.57
C LEU A 211 -4.01 19.56 16.80
N GLY A 212 -3.91 20.03 15.55
CA GLY A 212 -2.71 19.89 14.73
C GLY A 212 -2.57 18.51 14.07
N THR A 213 -3.62 17.70 14.06
CA THR A 213 -3.62 16.38 13.39
C THR A 213 -4.34 16.44 12.05
N LEU A 214 -3.92 15.62 11.09
CA LEU A 214 -4.64 15.43 9.83
C LEU A 214 -5.70 14.35 9.99
N LYS A 215 -6.94 14.70 9.67
CA LYS A 215 -8.08 13.78 9.67
C LYS A 215 -8.52 13.52 8.23
N PRO A 216 -8.58 12.26 7.76
CA PRO A 216 -9.20 11.95 6.47
C PRO A 216 -10.70 12.22 6.52
N ILE A 217 -11.24 12.90 5.50
CA ILE A 217 -12.65 13.34 5.50
C ILE A 217 -13.43 12.89 4.25
N ALA A 218 -12.75 12.55 3.16
CA ALA A 218 -13.38 11.95 1.98
C ALA A 218 -12.35 11.18 1.15
N ILE A 219 -12.79 10.08 0.54
CA ILE A 219 -12.03 9.32 -0.46
C ILE A 219 -12.89 9.20 -1.71
N GLU A 220 -12.36 9.64 -2.85
CA GLU A 220 -12.89 9.36 -4.17
C GLU A 220 -12.22 8.12 -4.75
N LEU A 221 -13.04 7.19 -5.25
CA LEU A 221 -12.64 6.03 -6.02
C LEU A 221 -13.12 6.24 -7.46
N SER A 222 -12.18 6.38 -8.39
CA SER A 222 -12.45 6.63 -9.80
C SER A 222 -12.01 5.44 -10.67
N LEU A 223 -12.80 5.17 -11.70
CA LEU A 223 -12.57 4.24 -12.78
C LEU A 223 -12.58 5.00 -14.11
N PRO A 224 -11.88 4.49 -15.13
CA PRO A 224 -11.97 5.07 -16.47
C PRO A 224 -13.40 4.95 -17.01
N PRO A 225 -13.84 5.89 -17.87
CA PRO A 225 -15.19 5.87 -18.42
C PRO A 225 -15.44 4.56 -19.19
N SER A 226 -16.41 3.77 -18.74
CA SER A 226 -16.82 2.53 -19.40
C SER A 226 -18.25 2.68 -19.90
N GLY A 227 -18.44 3.31 -21.06
CA GLY A 227 -19.73 3.51 -21.72
C GLY A 227 -20.72 4.47 -21.03
N PRO A 228 -21.95 4.63 -21.57
CA PRO A 228 -22.87 5.72 -21.19
C PRO A 228 -23.52 5.60 -19.81
N SER A 229 -23.48 4.42 -19.17
CA SER A 229 -24.26 4.08 -17.97
C SER A 229 -23.44 3.65 -16.76
N SER A 230 -22.10 3.60 -16.84
CA SER A 230 -21.29 3.20 -15.69
C SER A 230 -21.07 4.37 -14.73
N ARG A 231 -21.34 4.15 -13.43
CA ARG A 231 -20.87 5.04 -12.36
C ARG A 231 -19.35 4.92 -12.29
N SER A 232 -18.65 5.78 -13.02
CA SER A 232 -17.19 5.80 -13.09
C SER A 232 -16.54 6.34 -11.81
N LYS A 233 -17.28 7.06 -10.96
CA LYS A 233 -16.75 7.66 -9.73
C LYS A 233 -17.66 7.37 -8.55
N ARG A 234 -17.06 7.08 -7.39
CA ARG A 234 -17.73 6.86 -6.10
C ARG A 234 -16.99 7.62 -5.02
N VAL A 235 -17.73 8.36 -4.19
CA VAL A 235 -17.18 8.99 -2.99
C VAL A 235 -17.56 8.18 -1.76
N VAL A 236 -16.61 8.00 -0.86
CA VAL A 236 -16.78 7.37 0.45
C VAL A 236 -16.33 8.37 1.51
N THR A 237 -17.14 8.56 2.54
CA THR A 237 -16.84 9.43 3.69
C THR A 237 -16.60 8.58 4.93
N PRO A 238 -16.00 9.14 6.00
CA PRO A 238 -15.90 8.49 7.30
C PRO A 238 -17.25 7.90 7.76
N ALA A 239 -17.16 6.75 8.41
CA ALA A 239 -18.32 5.92 8.71
C ALA A 239 -19.18 6.46 9.83
N VAL A 240 -20.49 6.20 9.72
CA VAL A 240 -21.50 6.54 10.74
C VAL A 240 -22.08 5.27 11.38
N ASP A 241 -21.94 4.12 10.71
CA ASP A 241 -22.43 2.81 11.15
C ASP A 241 -21.43 1.67 10.83
N ALA A 242 -21.78 0.43 11.21
CA ALA A 242 -20.91 -0.73 11.02
C ALA A 242 -20.67 -1.09 9.54
N THR A 243 -21.64 -0.91 8.65
CA THR A 243 -21.54 -1.26 7.22
C THR A 243 -20.68 -0.23 6.47
N THR A 244 -20.91 1.05 6.75
CA THR A 244 -20.13 2.16 6.22
C THR A 244 -18.70 2.12 6.75
N ASN A 245 -18.46 1.58 7.95
CA ASN A 245 -17.11 1.38 8.48
C ASN A 245 -16.28 0.47 7.58
N TRP A 246 -16.79 -0.71 7.21
CA TRP A 246 -16.05 -1.60 6.32
C TRP A 246 -15.85 -1.01 4.92
N THR A 247 -16.84 -0.28 4.41
CA THR A 247 -16.68 0.45 3.13
C THR A 247 -15.57 1.50 3.21
N TRP A 248 -15.47 2.22 4.33
CA TRP A 248 -14.43 3.20 4.59
C TRP A 248 -13.04 2.55 4.72
N GLN A 249 -12.93 1.43 5.46
CA GLN A 249 -11.67 0.68 5.58
C GLN A 249 -11.21 0.13 4.22
N LEU A 250 -12.13 -0.36 3.38
CA LEU A 250 -11.81 -0.80 2.02
C LEU A 250 -11.36 0.37 1.13
N ALA A 251 -11.99 1.54 1.25
CA ALA A 251 -11.55 2.74 0.53
C ALA A 251 -10.13 3.14 0.94
N LYS A 252 -9.81 3.14 2.25
CA LYS A 252 -8.44 3.38 2.74
C LYS A 252 -7.46 2.33 2.23
N ALA A 253 -7.85 1.05 2.16
CA ALA A 253 -7.01 0.00 1.61
C ALA A 253 -6.66 0.25 0.13
N HIS A 254 -7.61 0.73 -0.68
CA HIS A 254 -7.33 1.15 -2.06
C HIS A 254 -6.34 2.33 -2.11
N VAL A 255 -6.53 3.35 -1.28
CA VAL A 255 -5.60 4.49 -1.18
C VAL A 255 -4.19 4.01 -0.81
N CYS A 256 -4.06 3.15 0.20
CA CYS A 256 -2.76 2.58 0.61
C CYS A 256 -2.11 1.76 -0.51
N SER A 257 -2.90 1.04 -1.31
CA SER A 257 -2.41 0.28 -2.46
C SER A 257 -1.84 1.20 -3.55
N ASN A 258 -2.53 2.29 -3.87
CA ASN A 258 -2.02 3.32 -4.78
C ASN A 258 -0.76 3.99 -4.21
N ASP A 259 -0.78 4.37 -2.92
CA ASP A 259 0.32 5.05 -2.28
C ASP A 259 1.59 4.19 -2.24
N ALA A 260 1.46 2.89 -1.94
CA ALA A 260 2.59 1.96 -1.97
C ALA A 260 3.21 1.80 -3.37
N GLY A 261 2.38 1.78 -4.42
CA GLY A 261 2.87 1.73 -5.80
C GLY A 261 3.58 3.02 -6.19
N CYS A 262 3.00 4.19 -5.90
CA CYS A 262 3.64 5.49 -6.10
C CYS A 262 4.95 5.61 -5.33
N THR A 263 4.99 5.17 -4.07
CA THR A 263 6.18 5.16 -3.22
C THR A 263 7.30 4.35 -3.85
N THR A 264 6.99 3.18 -4.38
CA THR A 264 7.97 2.32 -5.06
C THR A 264 8.57 3.02 -6.27
N CYS A 265 7.74 3.69 -7.07
CA CYS A 265 8.19 4.50 -8.21
C CYS A 265 9.06 5.68 -7.76
N TYR A 266 8.64 6.44 -6.75
CA TYR A 266 9.42 7.59 -6.25
C TYR A 266 10.74 7.17 -5.63
N HIS A 267 10.73 6.16 -4.78
CA HIS A 267 11.95 5.63 -4.18
C HIS A 267 12.91 5.17 -5.28
N TRP A 268 12.46 4.29 -6.18
CA TRP A 268 13.32 3.78 -7.25
C TRP A 268 13.84 4.88 -8.19
N LEU A 269 12.96 5.77 -8.66
CA LEU A 269 13.32 6.77 -9.66
C LEU A 269 14.12 7.94 -9.07
N ARG A 270 13.72 8.46 -7.90
CA ARG A 270 14.27 9.69 -7.32
C ARG A 270 15.47 9.47 -6.42
N THR A 271 15.66 8.25 -5.89
CA THR A 271 16.88 7.91 -5.15
C THR A 271 17.78 7.04 -6.02
N MET A 272 17.40 5.78 -6.24
CA MET A 272 18.29 4.80 -6.87
C MET A 272 18.71 5.21 -8.29
N ARG A 273 17.75 5.42 -9.20
CA ARG A 273 18.05 5.72 -10.60
C ARG A 273 18.69 7.09 -10.80
N ALA A 274 18.18 8.11 -10.10
CA ALA A 274 18.69 9.47 -10.24
C ALA A 274 20.16 9.57 -9.77
N TRP A 275 20.50 8.93 -8.65
CA TRP A 275 21.86 8.96 -8.12
C TRP A 275 22.85 8.14 -8.94
N ASN A 276 22.44 6.98 -9.46
CA ASN A 276 23.28 6.16 -10.34
C ASN A 276 23.76 6.87 -11.61
N HIS A 277 23.17 8.00 -11.99
CA HIS A 277 23.68 8.79 -13.13
C HIS A 277 24.86 9.70 -12.74
N TYR A 278 25.00 10.02 -11.45
CA TYR A 278 26.04 10.92 -10.93
C TYR A 278 27.21 10.17 -10.28
N THR A 279 27.06 8.88 -10.04
CA THR A 279 28.07 7.98 -9.45
C THR A 279 28.51 6.95 -10.50
#